data_AF-D6REQ3-F1
#
_entry.id   AF-D6REQ3-F1
#
_cell.length_a   1.000
_cell.length_b   1.000
_cell.length_c   1.000
_cell.angle_alpha   90.00
_cell.angle_beta   90.00
_cell.angle_gamma   90.00
#
_symmetry.space_group_name_H-M   'P 1'
#
loop_
_entity.id
_entity.type
_entity.pdbx_description
1 polymer ?
#
loop_
_entity_poly.entity_id
_entity_poly.type
_entity_poly.pdbx_seq_one_letter_code
_entity_poly.pdbx_strand_id
1 'polypeptide(L)'
;MNVTSLFSFTSPAVKRLLGWKQGDEEEKWAEKAVDALVKKLKKKKGAMEELEKALSCPGQPSNCVTIPRSLDGRLQVSHRKGLPHVIYCRVWRWPDLQSHHELKPL
;
A
#
# COMPACT_ATOMS: atom_id res chain seq x y z
N MET A 1 -10.81 26.43 18.08
CA MET A 1 -10.91 25.78 16.76
C MET A 1 -9.48 25.61 16.25
N ASN A 2 -8.95 24.38 16.25
CA ASN A 2 -7.53 24.13 16.01
C ASN A 2 -7.28 23.96 14.50
N VAL A 3 -6.53 24.89 13.90
CA VAL A 3 -6.34 25.08 12.45
C VAL A 3 -5.29 24.16 11.82
N THR A 4 -5.07 22.95 12.34
CA THR A 4 -4.01 22.05 11.88
C THR A 4 -4.36 21.19 10.65
N SER A 5 -5.50 21.44 9.99
CA SER A 5 -6.06 20.56 8.95
C SER A 5 -6.13 21.22 7.56
N LEU A 6 -5.09 21.91 7.10
CA LEU A 6 -5.08 22.50 5.74
C LEU A 6 -3.94 22.03 4.83
N PHE A 7 -2.96 21.26 5.31
CA PHE A 7 -1.91 20.71 4.46
C PHE A 7 -1.47 19.32 4.90
N SER A 8 -2.28 18.30 4.61
CA SER A 8 -1.76 16.93 4.52
C SER A 8 -0.88 16.87 3.26
N PHE A 9 0.40 17.22 3.39
CA PHE A 9 1.35 17.17 2.29
C PHE A 9 1.72 15.70 1.99
N THR A 10 0.77 14.96 1.44
CA THR A 10 1.03 13.62 0.91
C THR A 10 1.95 13.75 -0.29
N SER A 11 3.01 12.95 -0.35
CA SER A 11 3.87 12.90 -1.54
C SER A 11 3.02 12.64 -2.79
N PRO A 12 3.29 13.29 -3.94
CA PRO A 12 2.52 13.09 -5.16
C PRO A 12 2.36 11.61 -5.55
N ALA A 13 3.37 10.78 -5.25
CA ALA A 13 3.31 9.33 -5.40
C ALA A 13 2.23 8.67 -4.54
N VAL A 14 2.09 9.07 -3.28
CA VAL A 14 1.04 8.55 -2.37
C VAL A 14 -0.34 8.93 -2.89
N LYS A 15 -0.51 10.17 -3.34
CA LYS A 15 -1.79 10.63 -3.92
C LYS A 15 -2.16 9.85 -5.18
N ARG A 16 -1.21 9.59 -6.07
CA ARG A 16 -1.44 8.73 -7.26
C ARG A 16 -1.83 7.32 -6.87
N LEU A 17 -1.10 6.70 -5.94
CA LEU A 17 -1.37 5.33 -5.50
C LEU A 17 -2.71 5.20 -4.76
N LEU A 18 -3.14 6.23 -4.04
CA LEU A 18 -4.46 6.27 -3.41
C LEU A 18 -5.60 6.41 -4.42
N GLY A 19 -5.35 6.95 -5.62
CA GLY A 19 -6.36 6.99 -6.69
C GLY A 19 -6.83 5.60 -7.16
N TRP A 20 -6.06 4.54 -6.88
CA TRP A 20 -6.39 3.15 -7.21
C TRP A 20 -6.97 2.37 -6.02
N LYS A 21 -7.18 3.04 -4.87
CA LYS A 21 -7.72 2.39 -3.67
C LYS A 21 -9.16 1.93 -3.90
N GLN A 22 -9.53 0.79 -3.31
CA GLN A 22 -10.88 0.26 -3.31
C GLN A 22 -11.58 0.57 -1.96
N GLY A 23 -12.82 1.06 -2.02
CA GLY A 23 -13.68 1.37 -0.85
C GLY A 23 -13.31 2.66 -0.11
N ASP A 24 -14.17 3.13 0.80
CA ASP A 24 -14.05 4.46 1.43
C ASP A 24 -13.75 4.44 2.94
N GLU A 25 -14.20 3.41 3.69
CA GLU A 25 -14.27 3.44 5.16
C GLU A 25 -12.91 3.59 5.90
N GLU A 26 -11.79 3.24 5.26
CA GLU A 26 -10.47 3.20 5.93
C GLU A 26 -9.38 4.07 5.27
N GLU A 27 -9.80 5.14 4.59
CA GLU A 27 -8.92 6.00 3.79
C GLU A 27 -7.68 6.54 4.55
N LYS A 28 -7.87 7.08 5.76
CA LYS A 28 -6.77 7.64 6.57
C LYS A 28 -5.73 6.59 6.97
N TRP A 29 -6.14 5.34 7.17
CA TRP A 29 -5.20 4.28 7.51
C TRP A 29 -4.48 3.76 6.26
N ALA A 30 -5.22 3.60 5.15
CA ALA A 30 -4.66 3.23 3.86
C ALA A 30 -3.59 4.23 3.39
N GLU A 31 -3.82 5.53 3.55
CA GLU A 31 -2.84 6.59 3.27
C GLU A 31 -1.53 6.38 4.04
N LYS A 32 -1.61 6.09 5.35
CA LYS A 32 -0.42 5.80 6.17
C LYS A 32 0.29 4.52 5.72
N ALA A 33 -0.46 3.50 5.30
CA ALA A 33 0.12 2.25 4.80
C ALA A 33 0.85 2.43 3.48
N VAL A 34 0.27 3.21 2.56
CA VAL A 34 0.87 3.57 1.27
C VAL A 34 2.08 4.48 1.48
N ASP A 35 2.02 5.48 2.35
CA ASP A 35 3.17 6.33 2.67
C ASP A 35 4.36 5.51 3.25
N ALA A 36 4.08 4.59 4.16
CA ALA A 36 5.09 3.68 4.69
C ALA A 36 5.71 2.78 3.61
N LEU A 37 4.91 2.34 2.63
CA LEU A 37 5.40 1.58 1.48
C LEU A 37 6.30 2.44 0.58
N VAL A 38 5.82 3.61 0.18
CA VAL A 38 6.54 4.52 -0.71
C VAL A 38 7.90 4.90 -0.13
N LYS A 39 7.99 5.14 1.19
CA LYS A 39 9.26 5.38 1.89
C LYS A 39 10.23 4.20 1.79
N LYS A 40 9.74 2.95 1.79
CA LYS A 40 10.55 1.74 1.61
C LYS A 40 10.96 1.56 0.15
N LEU A 41 10.04 1.77 -0.80
CA LEU A 41 10.29 1.59 -2.24
C LEU A 41 11.22 2.66 -2.81
N LYS A 42 11.18 3.90 -2.31
CA LYS A 42 12.13 4.96 -2.71
C LYS A 42 13.61 4.59 -2.44
N LYS A 43 13.88 3.64 -1.54
CA LYS A 43 15.25 3.14 -1.29
C LYS A 43 15.70 2.11 -2.35
N LYS A 44 14.79 1.56 -3.15
CA LYS A 44 15.07 0.60 -4.22
C LYS A 44 14.83 1.24 -5.58
N LYS A 45 15.89 1.40 -6.37
CA LYS A 45 15.78 1.94 -7.73
C LYS A 45 14.81 1.08 -8.57
N GLY A 46 13.89 1.72 -9.30
CA GLY A 46 12.91 1.06 -10.18
C GLY A 46 11.71 0.41 -9.50
N ALA A 47 11.75 0.13 -8.19
CA ALA A 47 10.66 -0.58 -7.51
C ALA A 47 9.34 0.20 -7.45
N MET A 48 9.43 1.54 -7.45
CA MET A 48 8.26 2.41 -7.45
C MET A 48 7.58 2.44 -8.83
N GLU A 49 8.37 2.54 -9.91
CA GLU A 49 7.87 2.52 -11.28
C GLU A 49 7.20 1.19 -11.61
N GLU A 50 7.78 0.07 -11.15
CA GLU A 50 7.19 -1.26 -11.32
C GLU A 50 5.86 -1.39 -10.57
N LEU A 51 5.75 -0.82 -9.36
CA LEU A 51 4.49 -0.80 -8.63
C LEU A 51 3.42 0.02 -9.37
N GLU A 52 3.79 1.20 -9.88
CA GLU A 52 2.86 2.03 -10.64
C GLU A 52 2.41 1.34 -11.92
N LYS A 53 3.32 0.66 -12.63
CA LYS A 53 3.02 -0.14 -13.82
C LYS A 53 2.06 -1.30 -13.51
N ALA A 54 2.27 -2.00 -12.38
CA ALA A 54 1.40 -3.11 -11.97
C ALA A 54 -0.03 -2.63 -11.67
N LEU A 55 -0.19 -1.43 -11.10
CA LEU A 55 -1.50 -0.87 -10.77
C LEU A 55 -2.17 -0.22 -11.99
N SER A 56 -1.41 0.44 -12.87
CA SER A 56 -1.96 1.11 -14.06
C SER A 56 -2.32 0.15 -15.20
N CYS A 57 -1.60 -0.96 -15.31
CA CYS A 57 -1.78 -1.97 -16.36
C CYS A 57 -2.02 -3.38 -15.79
N PRO A 58 -3.16 -3.67 -15.10
CA PRO A 58 -3.40 -4.97 -14.46
C PRO A 58 -3.40 -6.18 -15.40
N GLY A 59 -3.58 -5.97 -16.71
CA GLY A 59 -3.56 -7.02 -17.74
C GLY A 59 -2.17 -7.37 -18.27
N GLN A 60 -1.11 -6.65 -17.87
CA GLN A 60 0.26 -6.93 -18.30
C GLN A 60 1.05 -7.57 -17.15
N PRO A 61 1.93 -8.54 -17.43
CA PRO A 61 2.80 -9.10 -16.41
C PRO A 61 3.74 -8.01 -15.85
N SER A 62 3.83 -7.94 -14.53
CA SER A 62 4.71 -7.02 -13.79
C SER A 62 5.72 -7.81 -12.94
N ASN A 63 6.89 -7.22 -12.69
CA ASN A 63 7.88 -7.82 -11.82
C ASN A 63 7.50 -7.72 -10.33
N CYS A 64 8.16 -8.52 -9.48
CA CYS A 64 7.93 -8.50 -8.04
C CYS A 64 8.39 -7.19 -7.38
N VAL A 65 7.49 -6.52 -6.66
CA VAL A 65 7.78 -5.36 -5.80
C VAL A 65 7.96 -5.82 -4.36
N THR A 66 9.21 -5.86 -3.87
CA THR A 66 9.54 -6.51 -2.59
C THR A 66 9.96 -5.53 -1.49
N ILE A 67 9.57 -5.85 -0.25
CA ILE A 67 10.01 -5.14 0.97
C ILE A 67 10.74 -6.10 1.93
N PRO A 68 11.62 -5.60 2.82
CA PRO A 68 12.26 -6.44 3.83
C PRO A 68 11.24 -7.15 4.73
N ARG A 69 11.45 -8.44 4.97
CA ARG A 69 10.58 -9.28 5.80
C ARG A 69 10.97 -9.16 7.28
N SER A 70 10.00 -8.87 8.15
CA SER A 70 10.17 -8.92 9.61
C SER A 70 10.31 -10.38 10.10
N LEU A 71 10.87 -10.59 11.29
CA LEU A 71 11.03 -11.94 11.88
C LEU A 71 9.71 -12.71 11.98
N ASP A 72 8.63 -12.04 12.38
CA ASP A 72 7.27 -12.60 12.46
C ASP A 72 6.46 -12.41 11.17
N GLY A 73 7.07 -11.86 10.11
CA GLY A 73 6.43 -11.56 8.83
C GLY A 73 5.40 -10.42 8.87
N ARG A 74 5.13 -9.79 10.02
CA ARG A 74 4.14 -8.73 10.15
C ARG A 74 4.73 -7.34 9.90
N LEU A 75 3.90 -6.46 9.38
CA LEU A 75 4.17 -5.04 9.22
C LEU A 75 3.27 -4.25 10.18
N GLN A 76 3.86 -3.32 10.92
CA GLN A 76 3.14 -2.39 11.78
C GLN A 76 2.93 -1.05 11.06
N VAL A 77 1.68 -0.63 10.93
CA VAL A 77 1.28 0.67 10.37
C VAL A 77 0.29 1.34 11.33
N SER A 78 0.66 2.50 11.87
CA SER A 78 -0.20 3.31 12.75
C SER A 78 -0.87 2.50 13.86
N HIS A 79 -0.08 1.77 14.66
CA HIS A 79 -0.50 0.90 15.77
C HIS A 79 -1.24 -0.39 15.38
N ARG A 80 -1.48 -0.65 14.09
CA ARG A 80 -2.06 -1.90 13.62
C ARG A 80 -0.98 -2.80 13.03
N LYS A 81 -1.05 -4.10 13.32
CA LYS A 81 -0.14 -5.12 12.76
C LYS A 81 -0.91 -6.01 11.79
N GLY A 82 -0.33 -6.27 10.64
CA GLY A 82 -0.90 -7.19 9.64
C GLY A 82 0.18 -7.71 8.69
N LEU A 83 -0.18 -8.70 7.88
CA LEU A 83 0.74 -9.22 6.87
C LEU A 83 0.80 -8.25 5.68
N PRO A 84 2.00 -7.86 5.20
CA PRO A 84 2.12 -6.83 4.16
C PRO A 84 1.31 -7.12 2.89
N HIS A 85 1.35 -8.36 2.40
CA HIS A 85 0.64 -8.75 1.19
C HIS A 85 -0.89 -8.61 1.36
N VAL A 86 -1.44 -9.01 2.51
CA VAL A 86 -2.86 -8.82 2.83
C VAL A 86 -3.22 -7.34 2.88
N ILE A 87 -2.40 -6.52 3.55
CA ILE A 87 -2.64 -5.07 3.69
C ILE A 87 -2.73 -4.42 2.31
N TYR A 88 -1.74 -4.63 1.44
CA TYR A 88 -1.70 -3.94 0.15
C TYR A 88 -2.69 -4.52 -0.88
N CYS A 89 -2.98 -5.83 -0.83
CA CYS A 89 -4.09 -6.40 -1.61
C CYS A 89 -5.44 -5.84 -1.17
N ARG A 90 -5.64 -5.61 0.13
CA ARG A 90 -6.87 -4.98 0.63
C ARG A 90 -7.03 -3.55 0.13
N VAL A 91 -5.94 -2.79 0.09
CA VAL A 91 -5.95 -1.39 -0.37
C VAL A 91 -6.32 -1.29 -1.86
N TRP A 92 -5.73 -2.09 -2.74
CA TRP A 92 -5.85 -1.88 -4.20
C TRP A 92 -6.77 -2.86 -4.94
N ARG A 93 -7.19 -3.97 -4.32
CA ARG A 93 -7.97 -5.00 -5.03
C ARG A 93 -9.24 -5.42 -4.31
N TRP A 94 -9.14 -5.87 -3.06
CA TRP A 94 -10.25 -6.51 -2.34
C TRP A 94 -10.42 -5.91 -0.94
N PRO A 95 -11.24 -4.85 -0.78
CA PRO A 95 -11.38 -4.15 0.50
C PRO A 95 -11.95 -5.03 1.62
N ASP A 96 -12.72 -6.06 1.25
CA ASP A 96 -13.36 -7.05 2.09
C ASP A 96 -12.48 -8.28 2.40
N LEU A 97 -11.24 -8.33 1.90
CA LEU A 97 -10.29 -9.42 2.15
C LEU A 97 -10.08 -9.64 3.65
N GLN A 98 -10.41 -10.82 4.16
CA GLN A 98 -10.42 -11.11 5.60
C GLN A 98 -9.06 -11.56 6.10
N SER A 99 -8.42 -12.49 5.38
CA SER A 99 -7.20 -13.14 5.87
C SER A 99 -6.26 -13.60 4.74
N HIS A 100 -5.04 -14.00 5.12
CA HIS A 100 -4.06 -14.54 4.19
C HIS A 100 -4.46 -15.89 3.57
N HIS A 101 -5.40 -16.64 4.18
CA HIS A 101 -5.87 -17.92 3.66
C HIS A 101 -6.66 -17.77 2.34
N GLU A 102 -7.19 -16.57 2.08
CA GLU A 102 -7.92 -16.24 0.84
C GLU A 102 -6.99 -15.87 -0.32
N LEU A 103 -5.68 -15.73 -0.05
CA LEU A 103 -4.68 -15.39 -1.06
C LEU A 103 -3.81 -16.59 -1.40
N LYS A 104 -3.60 -16.82 -2.69
CA LYS A 104 -2.61 -17.75 -3.22
C LYS A 104 -1.64 -17.00 -4.14
N PRO A 105 -0.33 -17.29 -4.07
CA PRO A 105 0.61 -16.79 -5.06
C PRO A 105 0.25 -17.35 -6.44
N LEU A 106 0.51 -16.54 -7.48
CA LEU A 106 0.42 -16.96 -8.88
C LEU A 106 1.58 -17.90 -9.24
#